data_AF-A0A3D2U2Q7-F1
#
_entry.id   AF-A0A3D2U2Q7-F1
#
_cell.length_a   1.000
_cell.length_b   1.000
_cell.length_c   1.000
_cell.angle_alpha   90.00
_cell.angle_beta   90.00
_cell.angle_gamma   90.00
#
_symmetry.space_group_name_H-M   'P 1'
#
loop_
_entity.id
_entity.type
_entity.pdbx_description
1 polymer ?
#
loop_
_entity_poly.entity_id
_entity_poly.type
_entity_poly.pdbx_seq_one_letter_code
_entity_poly.pdbx_strand_id
1 'polypeptide(L)'
;MIGGVLSFVDEHNRSRYADGQLLRATSSLHTGRQLMRHKIAMMSVAGLVLSAGMMALTTSAAAPKKPGADHYLKNVQTKGLKFQRIGRMSFAKQGILLIADTGNGSVVAIDTGDTGPAKALKKRVDSVDKLVGGALGTNAAGVQIVDMAVNPLSGRIYLSVIRKQDGINALLTIDSTGKVGSVDLAKARHVRITLPGNGKAKVSNVTGVKLAGSRVLAAGQSGREFASKIYSIPLPLEHGNSAAVFSTETFHVAHGRWETRAPIQSFIPVQEKGKTFIVGSFACTPIAKFPVDGLENGAKVKGTSVVELGSGNRPVDMFVYKKSGKNWLVTNTDRFHHRNPSRRFGPSQYWGCRVDMKYLGATETNEQAARRVVKYLGAKDTDAKSARRFSKQKGPEGMEVID
;
A
#
# COMPACT_ATOMS: atom_id res chain seq x y z
N MET A 1 -57.48 25.25 20.79
CA MET A 1 -56.43 25.98 21.53
C MET A 1 -55.40 24.98 22.02
N ILE A 2 -54.14 25.39 21.97
CA ILE A 2 -52.93 24.57 21.79
C ILE A 2 -52.62 23.68 23.02
N GLY A 3 -52.28 22.42 22.76
CA GLY A 3 -51.74 21.46 23.74
C GLY A 3 -50.27 21.13 23.47
N GLY A 4 -49.47 21.32 24.53
CA GLY A 4 -48.19 20.71 24.96
C GLY A 4 -47.15 20.14 23.98
N VAL A 5 -45.88 20.54 24.22
CA VAL A 5 -44.68 19.67 24.37
C VAL A 5 -43.69 20.43 25.29
N LEU A 6 -43.58 20.07 26.58
CA LEU A 6 -42.52 19.26 27.22
C LEU A 6 -41.06 19.69 26.96
N SER A 7 -40.46 20.29 27.99
CA SER A 7 -39.02 20.35 28.25
C SER A 7 -38.76 19.91 29.69
N PHE A 8 -37.94 18.89 29.88
CA PHE A 8 -37.34 18.52 31.16
C PHE A 8 -35.85 18.23 30.90
N VAL A 9 -35.00 19.03 31.53
CA VAL A 9 -33.59 18.73 31.78
C VAL A 9 -33.51 18.56 33.28
N ASP A 10 -33.07 17.38 33.73
CA ASP A 10 -32.73 17.16 35.13
C ASP A 10 -31.33 16.53 35.22
N GLU A 11 -30.67 16.92 36.29
CA GLU A 11 -29.26 16.97 36.55
C GLU A 11 -28.97 15.99 37.68
N HIS A 12 -28.03 15.05 37.51
CA HIS A 12 -27.38 14.46 38.68
C HIS A 12 -25.96 13.91 38.42
N ASN A 13 -25.04 14.56 39.14
CA ASN A 13 -24.01 13.97 40.00
C ASN A 13 -22.60 13.70 39.42
N ARG A 14 -21.67 14.58 39.83
CA ARG A 14 -20.20 14.42 39.78
C ARG A 14 -19.65 14.18 41.19
N SER A 15 -18.64 13.30 41.27
CA SER A 15 -17.75 13.05 42.40
C SER A 15 -16.39 12.66 41.79
N ARG A 16 -15.18 12.99 42.26
CA ARG A 16 -14.59 13.79 43.35
C ARG A 16 -13.08 13.90 43.07
N TYR A 17 -12.40 14.74 43.85
CA TYR A 17 -10.97 14.74 44.24
C TYR A 17 -9.94 15.62 43.49
N ALA A 18 -9.91 16.88 43.94
CA ALA A 18 -8.81 17.59 44.63
C ALA A 18 -7.36 17.50 44.11
N ASP A 19 -6.89 18.66 43.64
CA ASP A 19 -5.50 19.08 43.48
C ASP A 19 -4.85 19.52 44.81
N GLY A 20 -3.54 19.33 44.90
CA GLY A 20 -2.69 19.98 45.90
C GLY A 20 -1.24 20.03 45.41
N GLN A 21 -0.80 21.19 44.93
CA GLN A 21 0.61 21.52 44.68
C GLN A 21 1.21 22.20 45.92
N LEU A 22 2.47 21.91 46.28
CA LEU A 22 3.61 22.85 46.21
C LEU A 22 4.87 22.28 46.91
N LEU A 23 6.02 22.75 46.38
CA LEU A 23 7.33 23.00 47.03
C LEU A 23 8.50 21.99 46.87
N ARG A 24 9.56 22.57 46.26
CA ARG A 24 10.95 22.13 46.13
C ARG A 24 11.71 22.32 47.45
N ALA A 25 12.75 21.51 47.70
CA ALA A 25 14.17 21.94 47.78
C ALA A 25 15.11 20.90 48.44
N THR A 26 16.15 20.53 47.68
CA THR A 26 17.59 20.33 48.00
C THR A 26 18.14 19.55 49.22
N SER A 27 19.16 18.74 48.88
CA SER A 27 20.48 18.50 49.52
C SER A 27 20.70 17.47 50.65
N SER A 28 21.40 16.38 50.27
CA SER A 28 22.77 15.98 50.71
C SER A 28 23.06 15.31 52.07
N LEU A 29 23.81 14.18 51.94
CA LEU A 29 24.87 13.57 52.80
C LEU A 29 24.53 12.62 53.97
N HIS A 30 25.19 11.45 53.87
CA HIS A 30 25.69 10.49 54.90
C HIS A 30 24.62 9.85 55.83
N THR A 31 24.66 8.54 56.14
CA THR A 31 25.75 7.79 56.81
C THR A 31 25.53 6.28 56.61
N GLY A 32 26.62 5.50 56.55
CA GLY A 32 26.57 4.06 56.30
C GLY A 32 26.13 3.17 57.46
N ARG A 33 25.82 1.91 57.14
CA ARG A 33 26.15 0.74 57.97
C ARG A 33 26.08 -0.57 57.19
N GLN A 34 26.80 -1.53 57.74
CA GLN A 34 27.37 -2.75 57.21
C GLN A 34 26.42 -3.95 57.03
N LEU A 35 26.90 -4.88 56.19
CA LEU A 35 26.78 -6.35 56.22
C LEU A 35 25.39 -7.00 56.14
N MET A 36 25.16 -7.78 55.07
CA MET A 36 25.34 -9.24 55.14
C MET A 36 25.30 -9.89 53.74
N ARG A 37 26.34 -10.69 53.46
CA ARG A 37 26.47 -11.52 52.26
C ARG A 37 25.66 -12.80 52.45
N HIS A 38 24.69 -13.06 51.58
CA HIS A 38 24.18 -14.42 51.36
C HIS A 38 24.60 -14.87 49.96
N LYS A 39 25.49 -15.87 49.92
CA LYS A 39 25.89 -16.58 48.70
C LYS A 39 24.70 -17.43 48.25
N ILE A 40 24.10 -17.09 47.12
CA ILE A 40 23.28 -18.02 46.34
C ILE A 40 24.13 -18.42 45.13
N ALA A 41 24.50 -19.70 45.12
CA ALA A 41 25.17 -20.34 44.00
C ALA A 41 24.20 -20.42 42.81
N MET A 42 24.41 -19.59 41.78
CA MET A 42 23.80 -19.80 40.47
C MET A 42 24.68 -20.77 39.69
N MET A 43 24.18 -22.01 39.54
CA MET A 43 24.72 -22.98 38.58
C MET A 43 24.62 -22.39 37.17
N SER A 44 25.78 -22.23 36.53
CA SER A 44 25.88 -21.93 35.11
C SER A 44 25.38 -23.13 34.29
N VAL A 45 24.18 -23.03 33.74
CA VAL A 45 23.78 -23.90 32.63
C VAL A 45 24.22 -23.21 31.35
N ALA A 46 25.39 -23.65 30.85
CA ALA A 46 25.83 -23.38 29.50
C ALA A 46 24.89 -24.09 28.51
N GLY A 47 23.79 -23.42 28.16
CA GLY A 47 22.90 -23.82 27.08
C GLY A 47 23.45 -23.32 25.75
N LEU A 48 24.20 -24.20 25.08
CA LEU A 48 24.67 -24.04 23.71
C LEU A 48 23.46 -24.00 22.75
N VAL A 49 23.03 -22.80 22.33
CA VAL A 49 22.18 -22.63 21.14
C VAL A 49 22.98 -21.84 20.11
N LEU A 50 23.90 -22.54 19.46
CA LEU A 50 24.57 -22.05 18.26
C LEU A 50 23.95 -22.76 17.05
N SER A 51 22.88 -22.19 16.52
CA SER A 51 22.44 -22.46 15.16
C SER A 51 22.06 -21.14 14.49
N ALA A 52 23.04 -20.24 14.42
CA ALA A 52 23.01 -19.13 13.47
C ALA A 52 23.24 -19.74 12.08
N GLY A 53 22.15 -20.15 11.43
CA GLY A 53 22.14 -20.32 9.98
C GLY A 53 22.32 -18.95 9.35
N MET A 54 23.57 -18.48 9.24
CA MET A 54 23.94 -17.36 8.39
C MET A 54 23.70 -17.80 6.94
N MET A 55 22.46 -17.69 6.49
CA MET A 55 22.16 -17.71 5.07
C MET A 55 22.82 -16.45 4.52
N ALA A 56 23.95 -16.61 3.84
CA ALA A 56 24.64 -15.51 3.19
C ALA A 56 23.69 -14.91 2.14
N LEU A 57 23.01 -13.82 2.50
CA LEU A 57 22.24 -13.05 1.53
C LEU A 57 23.26 -12.52 0.53
N THR A 58 23.21 -13.06 -0.69
CA THR A 58 23.95 -12.51 -1.81
C THR A 58 23.42 -11.10 -2.01
N THR A 59 24.22 -10.10 -1.65
CA THR A 59 23.94 -8.71 -1.95
C THR A 59 24.04 -8.54 -3.46
N SER A 60 22.96 -8.08 -4.09
CA SER A 60 23.05 -7.63 -5.47
C SER A 60 23.94 -6.39 -5.46
N ALA A 61 25.13 -6.50 -6.06
CA ALA A 61 26.10 -5.42 -6.16
C ALA A 61 25.45 -4.14 -6.73
N ALA A 62 25.86 -2.98 -6.22
CA ALA A 62 25.49 -1.68 -6.78
C ALA A 62 25.86 -1.66 -8.27
N ALA A 63 24.86 -1.43 -9.13
CA ALA A 63 25.02 -1.59 -10.56
C ALA A 63 25.94 -0.50 -11.17
N PRO A 64 26.81 -0.86 -12.15
CA PRO A 64 27.54 0.12 -12.95
C PRO A 64 26.58 1.02 -13.74
N LYS A 65 27.01 2.25 -14.09
CA LYS A 65 26.26 3.18 -14.95
C LYS A 65 25.83 2.44 -16.23
N LYS A 66 24.51 2.24 -16.42
CA LYS A 66 23.96 1.65 -17.65
C LYS A 66 23.32 2.73 -18.51
N PRO A 67 23.53 2.72 -19.85
CA PRO A 67 23.14 3.83 -20.73
C PRO A 67 21.64 4.16 -20.85
N GLY A 68 20.73 3.42 -20.22
CA GLY A 68 19.28 3.59 -20.39
C GLY A 68 18.57 4.38 -19.28
N ALA A 69 19.01 4.23 -18.03
CA ALA A 69 18.30 4.82 -16.88
C ALA A 69 18.59 6.32 -16.74
N ASP A 70 19.78 6.78 -17.13
CA ASP A 70 20.21 8.18 -17.00
C ASP A 70 19.35 9.15 -17.83
N HIS A 71 18.68 8.68 -18.90
CA HIS A 71 17.70 9.49 -19.64
C HIS A 71 16.46 9.84 -18.79
N TYR A 72 16.16 9.03 -17.78
CA TYR A 72 14.98 9.18 -16.93
C TYR A 72 15.30 9.74 -15.56
N LEU A 73 16.58 9.90 -15.20
CA LEU A 73 17.01 10.29 -13.86
C LEU A 73 18.02 11.44 -13.93
N LYS A 74 17.83 12.46 -13.08
CA LYS A 74 18.71 13.63 -12.98
C LYS A 74 19.18 13.84 -11.54
N ASN A 75 20.40 14.35 -11.38
CA ASN A 75 21.07 14.53 -10.08
C ASN A 75 21.12 13.23 -9.25
N VAL A 76 21.51 12.13 -9.90
CA VAL A 76 21.53 10.79 -9.29
C VAL A 76 22.48 10.73 -8.10
N GLN A 77 21.96 10.25 -6.97
CA GLN A 77 22.72 9.94 -5.77
C GLN A 77 23.19 8.49 -5.80
N THR A 78 24.33 8.19 -5.18
CA THR A 78 24.93 6.84 -5.19
C THR A 78 25.16 6.25 -3.80
N LYS A 79 24.86 7.03 -2.75
CA LYS A 79 25.08 6.63 -1.36
C LYS A 79 23.96 7.15 -0.47
N GLY A 80 23.80 6.54 0.70
CA GLY A 80 22.99 7.10 1.78
C GLY A 80 21.49 6.95 1.62
N LEU A 81 21.01 6.10 0.70
CA LEU A 81 19.58 5.79 0.65
C LEU A 81 19.16 5.04 1.91
N LYS A 82 18.27 5.67 2.68
CA LYS A 82 17.55 5.07 3.79
C LYS A 82 16.07 5.36 3.61
N PHE A 83 15.23 4.36 3.88
CA PHE A 83 13.79 4.55 3.98
C PHE A 83 13.42 4.83 5.43
N GLN A 84 12.59 5.85 5.67
CA GLN A 84 11.95 6.01 6.97
C GLN A 84 10.80 5.00 7.10
N ARG A 85 10.04 4.80 6.02
CA ARG A 85 9.05 3.72 5.93
C ARG A 85 8.84 3.30 4.47
N ILE A 86 9.43 2.16 4.09
CA ILE A 86 9.33 1.61 2.75
C ILE A 86 7.89 1.21 2.44
N GLY A 87 7.45 1.50 1.22
CA GLY A 87 6.05 1.48 0.83
C GLY A 87 5.78 0.68 -0.44
N ARG A 88 4.69 1.08 -1.10
CA ARG A 88 4.26 0.55 -2.39
C ARG A 88 5.27 0.83 -3.48
N MET A 89 5.36 -0.05 -4.46
CA MET A 89 6.35 0.04 -5.52
C MET A 89 5.87 -0.46 -6.87
N SER A 90 6.53 -0.01 -7.94
CA SER A 90 6.34 -0.53 -9.29
C SER A 90 7.56 -0.25 -10.15
N PHE A 91 7.69 -1.01 -11.24
CA PHE A 91 8.74 -0.75 -12.22
C PHE A 91 8.33 0.32 -13.24
N ALA A 92 9.25 1.23 -13.49
CA ALA A 92 9.27 2.13 -14.64
C ALA A 92 10.13 1.53 -15.76
N LYS A 93 10.46 2.34 -16.77
CA LYS A 93 11.32 1.93 -17.89
C LYS A 93 12.75 1.60 -17.40
N GLN A 94 13.46 0.78 -18.18
CA GLN A 94 14.89 0.50 -17.98
C GLN A 94 15.26 -0.06 -16.60
N GLY A 95 14.37 -0.81 -15.96
CA GLY A 95 14.64 -1.43 -14.65
C GLY A 95 14.64 -0.45 -13.47
N ILE A 96 14.14 0.79 -13.66
CA ILE A 96 13.97 1.75 -12.57
C ILE A 96 12.82 1.28 -11.67
N LEU A 97 13.11 1.05 -10.39
CA LEU A 97 12.12 0.68 -9.39
C LEU A 97 11.67 1.93 -8.63
N LEU A 98 10.39 2.29 -8.77
CA LEU A 98 9.74 3.36 -8.03
C LEU A 98 9.25 2.81 -6.68
N ILE A 99 9.58 3.46 -5.58
CA ILE A 99 9.20 3.04 -4.22
C ILE A 99 8.71 4.25 -3.44
N ALA A 100 7.54 4.14 -2.82
CA ALA A 100 7.07 5.13 -1.86
C ALA A 100 7.87 5.05 -0.56
N ASP A 101 8.33 6.19 -0.04
CA ASP A 101 8.83 6.34 1.32
C ASP A 101 7.83 7.18 2.10
N THR A 102 6.89 6.50 2.74
CA THR A 102 5.74 7.12 3.39
C THR A 102 6.15 7.93 4.63
N GLY A 103 7.23 7.53 5.31
CA GLY A 103 7.74 8.24 6.48
C GLY A 103 8.33 9.60 6.10
N ASN A 104 9.07 9.63 4.99
CA ASN A 104 9.66 10.87 4.45
C ASN A 104 8.70 11.67 3.56
N GLY A 105 7.49 11.17 3.27
CA GLY A 105 6.57 11.80 2.32
C GLY A 105 7.21 11.98 0.94
N SER A 106 7.80 10.92 0.38
CA SER A 106 8.54 10.99 -0.88
C SER A 106 8.36 9.75 -1.75
N VAL A 107 8.73 9.87 -3.02
CA VAL A 107 8.98 8.74 -3.92
C VAL A 107 10.48 8.66 -4.17
N VAL A 108 11.01 7.44 -4.10
CA VAL A 108 12.39 7.12 -4.47
C VAL A 108 12.35 6.32 -5.77
N ALA A 109 13.17 6.72 -6.76
CA ALA A 109 13.39 5.91 -7.94
C ALA A 109 14.81 5.33 -7.87
N ILE A 110 14.92 4.00 -7.85
CA ILE A 110 16.18 3.27 -7.78
C ILE A 110 16.50 2.72 -9.17
N ASP A 111 17.66 3.08 -9.70
CA ASP A 111 18.26 2.37 -10.84
C ASP A 111 18.80 1.03 -10.34
N THR A 112 18.04 -0.05 -10.60
CA THR A 112 18.40 -1.39 -10.12
C THR A 112 19.53 -2.00 -10.95
N GLY A 113 19.80 -1.48 -12.15
CA GLY A 113 20.63 -2.12 -13.16
C GLY A 113 20.12 -3.48 -13.64
N ASP A 114 18.94 -3.92 -13.21
CA ASP A 114 18.37 -5.21 -13.57
C ASP A 114 17.63 -5.10 -14.91
N THR A 115 18.37 -5.37 -15.99
CA THR A 115 17.93 -5.26 -17.38
C THR A 115 18.17 -6.55 -18.16
N GLY A 116 18.39 -7.66 -17.46
CA GLY A 116 18.62 -8.97 -18.09
C GLY A 116 17.36 -9.52 -18.78
N PRO A 117 17.48 -10.60 -19.57
CA PRO A 117 16.33 -11.22 -20.21
C PRO A 117 15.36 -11.79 -19.18
N ALA A 118 14.06 -11.76 -19.50
CA ALA A 118 13.00 -12.22 -18.63
C ALA A 118 13.13 -13.72 -18.35
N LYS A 119 13.23 -14.10 -17.07
CA LYS A 119 13.24 -15.49 -16.63
C LYS A 119 12.03 -15.77 -15.75
N ALA A 120 11.15 -16.65 -16.22
CA ALA A 120 10.04 -17.14 -15.41
C ALA A 120 10.55 -17.90 -14.19
N LEU A 121 9.76 -17.91 -13.12
CA LEU A 121 10.00 -18.78 -11.97
C LEU A 121 9.97 -20.24 -12.44
N LYS A 122 11.01 -21.01 -12.09
CA LYS A 122 11.10 -22.45 -12.39
C LYS A 122 10.02 -23.26 -11.68
N LYS A 123 9.59 -22.78 -10.51
CA LYS A 123 8.54 -23.37 -9.69
C LYS A 123 7.87 -22.29 -8.85
N ARG A 124 6.66 -22.57 -8.40
CA ARG A 124 5.96 -21.75 -7.41
C ARG A 124 6.82 -21.59 -6.15
N VAL A 125 6.83 -20.38 -5.59
CA VAL A 125 7.48 -20.08 -4.31
C VAL A 125 6.40 -19.99 -3.24
N ASP A 126 6.35 -20.98 -2.36
CA ASP A 126 5.39 -21.03 -1.26
C ASP A 126 5.96 -20.41 0.02
N SER A 127 5.08 -20.01 0.95
CA SER A 127 5.44 -19.44 2.25
C SER A 127 6.50 -18.32 2.17
N VAL A 128 6.25 -17.36 1.28
CA VAL A 128 7.15 -16.21 1.02
C VAL A 128 7.48 -15.45 2.30
N ASP A 129 6.53 -15.34 3.23
CA ASP A 129 6.69 -14.73 4.56
C ASP A 129 7.74 -15.45 5.42
N LYS A 130 7.74 -16.79 5.45
CA LYS A 130 8.76 -17.59 6.15
C LYS A 130 10.13 -17.42 5.50
N LEU A 131 10.18 -17.47 4.17
CA LEU A 131 11.40 -17.33 3.39
C LEU A 131 12.06 -15.96 3.63
N VAL A 132 11.26 -14.89 3.57
CA VAL A 132 11.67 -13.51 3.86
C VAL A 132 12.05 -13.34 5.33
N GLY A 133 11.27 -13.92 6.25
CA GLY A 133 11.58 -13.91 7.68
C GLY A 133 12.95 -14.49 7.96
N GLY A 134 13.22 -15.70 7.45
CA GLY A 134 14.52 -16.37 7.60
C GLY A 134 15.67 -15.53 7.03
N ALA A 135 15.49 -14.94 5.84
CA ALA A 135 16.48 -14.05 5.25
C ALA A 135 16.75 -12.78 6.08
N LEU A 136 15.79 -12.35 6.89
CA LEU A 136 15.91 -11.21 7.80
C LEU A 136 16.18 -11.63 9.25
N GLY A 137 16.54 -12.90 9.51
CA GLY A 137 16.84 -13.39 10.86
C GLY A 137 15.66 -13.35 11.82
N THR A 138 14.44 -13.54 11.32
CA THR A 138 13.20 -13.59 12.11
C THR A 138 12.25 -14.66 11.57
N ASN A 139 11.04 -14.75 12.11
CA ASN A 139 10.00 -15.66 11.63
C ASN A 139 8.97 -14.91 10.76
N ALA A 140 8.01 -15.63 10.17
CA ALA A 140 6.95 -15.06 9.35
C ALA A 140 6.14 -13.95 10.06
N ALA A 141 5.87 -14.10 11.36
CA ALA A 141 5.14 -13.09 12.13
C ALA A 141 5.97 -11.81 12.35
N GLY A 142 7.29 -11.93 12.37
CA GLY A 142 8.26 -10.85 12.55
C GLY A 142 8.49 -9.96 11.33
N VAL A 143 7.89 -10.27 10.18
CA VAL A 143 7.97 -9.44 8.97
C VAL A 143 6.61 -8.90 8.55
N GLN A 144 6.65 -7.76 7.87
CA GLN A 144 5.55 -7.22 7.10
C GLN A 144 6.05 -7.04 5.67
N ILE A 145 5.56 -7.87 4.75
CA ILE A 145 5.71 -7.62 3.31
C ILE A 145 4.74 -6.50 2.96
N VAL A 146 5.26 -5.34 2.57
CA VAL A 146 4.47 -4.14 2.28
C VAL A 146 3.95 -4.18 0.84
N ASP A 147 4.79 -4.62 -0.09
CA ASP A 147 4.44 -4.76 -1.49
C ASP A 147 5.36 -5.75 -2.24
N MET A 148 4.94 -6.13 -3.45
CA MET A 148 5.69 -6.97 -4.38
C MET A 148 5.60 -6.41 -5.80
N ALA A 149 6.73 -6.34 -6.49
CA ALA A 149 6.80 -5.93 -7.89
C ALA A 149 7.71 -6.86 -8.66
N VAL A 150 7.29 -7.25 -9.87
CA VAL A 150 8.11 -8.05 -10.78
C VAL A 150 8.76 -7.11 -11.78
N ASN A 151 10.07 -7.22 -11.96
CA ASN A 151 10.77 -6.50 -13.02
C ASN A 151 10.33 -7.07 -14.37
N PRO A 152 9.63 -6.30 -15.22
CA PRO A 152 9.15 -6.81 -16.50
C PRO A 152 10.29 -7.14 -17.48
N LEU A 153 11.49 -6.60 -17.28
CA LEU A 153 12.65 -6.89 -18.13
C LEU A 153 13.26 -8.24 -17.78
N SER A 154 13.53 -8.51 -16.50
CA SER A 154 14.30 -9.68 -16.05
C SER A 154 13.45 -10.82 -15.45
N GLY A 155 12.19 -10.55 -15.11
CA GLY A 155 11.33 -11.49 -14.37
C GLY A 155 11.68 -11.63 -12.89
N ARG A 156 12.69 -10.90 -12.39
CA ARG A 156 13.07 -10.92 -10.97
C ARG A 156 11.99 -10.25 -10.13
N ILE A 157 11.66 -10.87 -9.00
CA ILE A 157 10.68 -10.34 -8.04
C ILE A 157 11.41 -9.46 -7.03
N TYR A 158 10.82 -8.33 -6.68
CA TYR A 158 11.26 -7.41 -5.64
C TYR A 158 10.20 -7.34 -4.55
N LEU A 159 10.62 -7.27 -3.30
CA LEU A 159 9.77 -7.19 -2.11
C LEU A 159 10.19 -6.01 -1.24
N SER A 160 9.25 -5.12 -0.91
CA SER A 160 9.45 -4.12 0.12
C SER A 160 8.99 -4.70 1.45
N VAL A 161 9.89 -4.72 2.45
CA VAL A 161 9.67 -5.46 3.69
C VAL A 161 10.05 -4.61 4.89
N ILE A 162 9.22 -4.64 5.92
CA ILE A 162 9.52 -4.08 7.24
C ILE A 162 9.73 -5.25 8.22
N ARG A 163 10.90 -5.31 8.86
CA ARG A 163 11.12 -6.19 10.00
C ARG A 163 10.52 -5.53 11.24
N LYS A 164 9.56 -6.20 11.88
CA LYS A 164 8.73 -5.58 12.94
C LYS A 164 9.49 -5.36 14.24
N GLN A 165 10.47 -6.21 14.56
CA GLN A 165 11.18 -6.17 15.84
C GLN A 165 11.91 -4.83 16.08
N ASP A 166 12.43 -4.23 15.00
CA ASP A 166 13.31 -3.05 15.04
C ASP A 166 12.94 -1.99 13.98
N GLY A 167 11.88 -2.23 13.21
CA GLY A 167 11.40 -1.31 12.17
C GLY A 167 12.32 -1.22 10.96
N ILE A 168 13.27 -2.14 10.77
CA ILE A 168 14.19 -2.09 9.63
C ILE A 168 13.42 -2.25 8.31
N ASN A 169 13.65 -1.31 7.40
CA ASN A 169 13.13 -1.31 6.05
C ASN A 169 14.13 -1.99 5.11
N ALA A 170 13.72 -3.06 4.45
CA ALA A 170 14.54 -3.84 3.52
C ALA A 170 13.90 -3.92 2.13
N LEU A 171 14.76 -3.95 1.11
CA LEU A 171 14.38 -4.28 -0.26
C LEU A 171 15.02 -5.62 -0.61
N LEU A 172 14.19 -6.65 -0.73
CA LEU A 172 14.61 -8.02 -1.03
C LEU A 172 14.27 -8.36 -2.48
N THR A 173 14.93 -9.40 -3.00
CA THR A 173 14.68 -9.96 -4.32
C THR A 173 14.43 -11.45 -4.24
N ILE A 174 13.64 -12.00 -5.16
CA ILE A 174 13.53 -13.43 -5.41
C ILE A 174 13.87 -13.68 -6.88
N ASP A 175 14.86 -14.54 -7.14
CA ASP A 175 15.27 -14.89 -8.49
C ASP A 175 14.41 -16.01 -9.12
N SER A 176 14.69 -16.37 -10.38
CA SER A 176 13.98 -17.42 -11.11
C SER A 176 14.02 -18.81 -10.45
N THR A 177 14.94 -19.05 -9.51
CA THR A 177 15.07 -20.31 -8.77
C THR A 177 14.32 -20.30 -7.43
N GLY A 178 13.80 -19.14 -7.03
CA GLY A 178 13.16 -18.93 -5.72
C GLY A 178 14.13 -18.51 -4.62
N LYS A 179 15.39 -18.19 -4.95
CA LYS A 179 16.39 -17.77 -3.95
C LYS A 179 16.18 -16.29 -3.57
N VAL A 180 16.24 -16.01 -2.27
CA VAL A 180 16.20 -14.63 -1.75
C VAL A 180 17.57 -13.98 -1.81
N GLY A 181 17.61 -12.73 -2.29
CA GLY A 181 18.73 -11.82 -2.16
C GLY A 181 18.30 -10.47 -1.57
N SER A 182 19.26 -9.60 -1.28
CA SER A 182 19.00 -8.21 -0.85
C SER A 182 19.58 -7.20 -1.82
N VAL A 183 18.93 -6.03 -1.90
CA VAL A 183 19.49 -4.85 -2.56
C VAL A 183 20.29 -4.05 -1.53
N ASP A 184 21.56 -3.73 -1.84
CA ASP A 184 22.37 -2.84 -1.00
C ASP A 184 21.89 -1.38 -1.19
N LEU A 185 20.92 -0.98 -0.36
CA LEU A 185 20.37 0.37 -0.37
C LEU A 185 21.44 1.42 -0.09
N ALA A 186 22.44 1.12 0.74
CA ALA A 186 23.47 2.10 1.11
C ALA A 186 24.31 2.55 -0.09
N LYS A 187 24.37 1.73 -1.16
CA LYS A 187 25.10 2.00 -2.41
C LYS A 187 24.19 2.13 -3.63
N ALA A 188 22.88 2.19 -3.44
CA ALA A 188 21.92 2.23 -4.55
C ALA A 188 22.03 3.56 -5.31
N ARG A 189 22.05 3.48 -6.64
CA ARG A 189 21.85 4.62 -7.55
C ARG A 189 20.39 5.04 -7.47
N HIS A 190 20.10 6.26 -7.04
CA HIS A 190 18.73 6.68 -6.81
C HIS A 190 18.52 8.19 -6.94
N VAL A 191 17.26 8.56 -7.11
CA VAL A 191 16.75 9.93 -6.91
C VAL A 191 15.60 9.89 -5.93
N ARG A 192 15.37 11.00 -5.23
CA ARG A 192 14.27 11.14 -4.26
C ARG A 192 13.52 12.42 -4.57
N ILE A 193 12.20 12.30 -4.66
CA ILE A 193 11.29 13.38 -4.99
C ILE A 193 10.30 13.54 -3.83
N THR A 194 10.18 14.77 -3.34
CA THR A 194 9.25 15.12 -2.26
C THR A 194 7.81 15.06 -2.76
N LEU A 195 6.94 14.43 -1.99
CA LEU A 195 5.49 14.55 -2.16
C LEU A 195 5.00 15.64 -1.20
N PRO A 196 4.59 16.82 -1.72
CA PRO A 196 4.23 17.91 -0.84
C PRO A 196 2.97 17.61 -0.04
N GLY A 197 2.96 18.13 1.18
CA GLY A 197 1.81 18.17 2.05
C GLY A 197 0.77 19.21 1.62
N ASN A 198 -0.32 19.32 2.38
CA ASN A 198 -1.17 20.51 2.37
C ASN A 198 -0.71 21.47 3.48
N GLY A 199 -0.01 22.55 3.11
CA GLY A 199 0.63 23.44 4.08
C GLY A 199 1.60 22.68 4.99
N LYS A 200 1.38 22.73 6.31
CA LYS A 200 2.22 22.02 7.31
C LYS A 200 1.94 20.52 7.43
N ALA A 201 0.86 20.00 6.83
CA ALA A 201 0.45 18.62 7.01
C ALA A 201 1.23 17.67 6.11
N LYS A 202 1.94 16.69 6.69
CA LYS A 202 2.69 15.68 5.91
C LYS A 202 1.77 14.72 5.17
N VAL A 203 2.30 14.11 4.12
CA VAL A 203 1.68 12.94 3.47
C VAL A 203 1.63 11.81 4.49
N SER A 204 0.43 11.31 4.76
CA SER A 204 0.20 10.28 5.79
C SER A 204 0.25 8.86 5.22
N ASN A 205 -0.03 8.71 3.93
CA ASN A 205 -0.03 7.42 3.25
C ASN A 205 0.19 7.60 1.73
N VAL A 206 0.85 6.62 1.10
CA VAL A 206 1.01 6.51 -0.35
C VAL A 206 0.57 5.12 -0.76
N THR A 207 -0.51 5.04 -1.51
CA THR A 207 -1.24 3.79 -1.83
C THR A 207 -0.83 3.20 -3.17
N GLY A 208 -0.14 3.97 -4.01
CA GLY A 208 0.47 3.48 -5.23
C GLY A 208 1.43 4.49 -5.83
N VAL A 209 2.38 4.01 -6.62
CA VAL A 209 3.28 4.81 -7.44
C VAL A 209 3.50 4.06 -8.75
N LYS A 210 3.23 4.67 -9.90
CA LYS A 210 3.33 4.04 -11.24
C LYS A 210 3.77 5.05 -12.30
N LEU A 211 4.54 4.58 -13.29
CA LEU A 211 4.86 5.36 -14.49
C LEU A 211 3.62 5.46 -15.39
N ALA A 212 3.30 6.67 -15.85
CA ALA A 212 2.20 6.98 -16.75
C ALA A 212 2.71 7.85 -17.91
N GLY A 213 3.03 7.25 -19.05
CA GLY A 213 3.59 7.98 -20.19
C GLY A 213 4.92 8.64 -19.85
N SER A 214 4.94 9.97 -19.82
CA SER A 214 6.12 10.82 -19.55
C SER A 214 6.22 11.33 -18.11
N ARG A 215 5.40 10.80 -17.19
CA ARG A 215 5.37 11.23 -15.78
C ARG A 215 5.18 10.04 -14.84
N VAL A 216 5.71 10.13 -13.63
CA VAL A 216 5.37 9.23 -12.52
C VAL A 216 4.18 9.82 -11.77
N LEU A 217 3.19 8.97 -11.49
CA LEU A 217 2.04 9.31 -10.69
C LEU A 217 2.12 8.57 -9.35
N ALA A 218 1.74 9.23 -8.27
CA ALA A 218 1.55 8.59 -6.97
C ALA A 218 0.21 8.98 -6.37
N ALA A 219 -0.49 8.02 -5.78
CA ALA A 219 -1.73 8.27 -5.05
C ALA A 219 -1.45 8.25 -3.55
N GLY A 220 -2.06 9.18 -2.81
CA GLY A 220 -1.82 9.27 -1.38
C GLY A 220 -2.84 10.11 -0.63
N GLN A 221 -2.57 10.35 0.65
CA GLN A 221 -3.41 11.16 1.54
C GLN A 221 -2.54 12.18 2.27
N SER A 222 -3.09 13.39 2.47
CA SER A 222 -2.44 14.46 3.24
C SER A 222 -3.50 15.34 3.93
N GLY A 223 -3.19 15.85 5.13
CA GLY A 223 -4.05 16.78 5.87
C GLY A 223 -5.03 16.16 6.88
N ARG A 224 -5.61 17.01 7.73
CA ARG A 224 -6.82 16.69 8.53
C ARG A 224 -8.02 16.98 7.63
N GLU A 225 -8.97 16.04 7.52
CA GLU A 225 -10.05 15.97 6.50
C GLU A 225 -9.70 15.28 5.16
N PHE A 226 -8.75 14.32 5.15
CA PHE A 226 -8.57 13.29 4.11
C PHE A 226 -8.86 13.71 2.66
N ALA A 227 -8.18 14.71 2.10
CA ALA A 227 -8.34 15.00 0.69
C ALA A 227 -7.45 14.04 -0.11
N SER A 228 -8.01 12.95 -0.64
CA SER A 228 -7.29 12.04 -1.53
C SER A 228 -6.47 12.82 -2.56
N LYS A 229 -5.17 12.54 -2.66
CA LYS A 229 -4.21 13.28 -3.50
C LYS A 229 -3.69 12.41 -4.63
N ILE A 230 -3.47 13.05 -5.77
CA ILE A 230 -2.64 12.53 -6.85
C ILE A 230 -1.43 13.44 -6.98
N TYR A 231 -0.25 12.84 -6.96
CA TYR A 231 1.02 13.50 -7.19
C TYR A 231 1.50 13.19 -8.60
N SER A 232 2.03 14.18 -9.29
CA SER A 232 2.59 14.05 -10.63
C SER A 232 4.01 14.57 -10.68
N ILE A 233 4.91 13.74 -11.19
CA ILE A 233 6.34 14.00 -11.28
C ILE A 233 6.75 13.82 -12.74
N PRO A 234 7.12 14.88 -13.47
CA PRO A 234 7.54 14.74 -14.86
C PRO A 234 8.85 13.96 -14.96
N LEU A 235 9.05 13.26 -16.08
CA LEU A 235 10.37 12.76 -16.46
C LEU A 235 11.19 13.90 -17.11
N PRO A 236 12.52 13.93 -16.91
CA PRO A 236 13.30 13.04 -16.04
C PRO A 236 13.05 13.30 -14.54
N LEU A 237 13.11 12.25 -13.73
CA LEU A 237 12.99 12.33 -12.27
C LEU A 237 14.26 12.93 -11.67
N GLU A 238 14.14 14.07 -11.01
CA GLU A 238 15.28 14.80 -10.46
C GLU A 238 15.32 14.73 -8.93
N HIS A 239 16.48 14.39 -8.38
CA HIS A 239 16.67 14.36 -6.93
C HIS A 239 16.49 15.74 -6.30
N GLY A 240 15.76 15.80 -5.19
CA GLY A 240 15.50 17.04 -4.43
C GLY A 240 14.28 17.83 -4.92
N ASN A 241 13.72 17.49 -6.09
CA ASN A 241 12.52 18.16 -6.60
C ASN A 241 11.26 17.77 -5.79
N SER A 242 10.21 18.56 -5.98
CA SER A 242 8.89 18.33 -5.40
C SER A 242 7.88 17.99 -6.50
N ALA A 243 6.97 17.06 -6.22
CA ALA A 243 5.89 16.70 -7.12
C ALA A 243 4.85 17.83 -7.24
N ALA A 244 4.18 17.94 -8.39
CA ALA A 244 2.89 18.62 -8.46
C ALA A 244 1.84 17.78 -7.72
N VAL A 245 0.85 18.43 -7.10
CA VAL A 245 -0.18 17.77 -6.31
C VAL A 245 -1.57 18.22 -6.74
N PHE A 246 -2.49 17.27 -6.85
CA PHE A 246 -3.89 17.51 -7.19
C PHE A 246 -4.78 16.91 -6.11
N SER A 247 -5.88 17.59 -5.81
CA SER A 247 -6.91 17.07 -4.91
C SER A 247 -7.95 16.31 -5.72
N THR A 248 -8.40 15.18 -5.20
CA THR A 248 -9.42 14.36 -5.86
C THR A 248 -10.71 14.32 -5.08
N GLU A 249 -11.81 14.27 -5.82
CA GLU A 249 -13.16 14.08 -5.31
C GLU A 249 -13.82 12.95 -6.10
N THR A 250 -14.46 12.00 -5.43
CA THR A 250 -15.07 10.82 -6.07
C THR A 250 -16.53 10.74 -5.69
N PHE A 251 -17.40 10.38 -6.64
CA PHE A 251 -18.80 10.11 -6.30
C PHE A 251 -18.91 8.74 -5.63
N HIS A 252 -19.37 8.73 -4.38
CA HIS A 252 -19.59 7.52 -3.62
C HIS A 252 -21.01 7.01 -3.90
N VAL A 253 -21.10 6.02 -4.80
CA VAL A 253 -22.37 5.47 -5.31
C VAL A 253 -23.28 4.96 -4.19
N ALA A 254 -22.71 4.33 -3.15
CA ALA A 254 -23.49 3.81 -2.03
C ALA A 254 -24.10 4.90 -1.14
N HIS A 255 -23.54 6.12 -1.12
CA HIS A 255 -24.04 7.24 -0.32
C HIS A 255 -24.73 8.33 -1.17
N GLY A 256 -24.72 8.20 -2.50
CA GLY A 256 -25.32 9.18 -3.42
C GLY A 256 -24.71 10.58 -3.29
N ARG A 257 -23.42 10.69 -2.95
CA ARG A 257 -22.77 12.00 -2.74
C ARG A 257 -21.30 12.01 -3.15
N TRP A 258 -20.81 13.21 -3.42
CA TRP A 258 -19.39 13.46 -3.65
C TRP A 258 -18.61 13.41 -2.33
N GLU A 259 -17.51 12.67 -2.32
CA GLU A 259 -16.65 12.51 -1.16
C GLU A 259 -15.18 12.72 -1.55
N THR A 260 -14.50 13.56 -0.78
CA THR A 260 -13.03 13.74 -0.87
C THR A 260 -12.29 12.74 0.02
N ARG A 261 -12.99 12.20 1.03
CA ARG A 261 -12.46 11.39 2.13
C ARG A 261 -12.03 9.99 1.73
N ALA A 262 -12.57 9.44 0.66
CA ALA A 262 -12.26 8.09 0.22
C ALA A 262 -10.86 8.07 -0.43
N PRO A 263 -9.85 7.43 0.17
CA PRO A 263 -8.56 7.27 -0.50
C PRO A 263 -8.66 6.35 -1.71
N ILE A 264 -7.95 6.72 -2.78
CA ILE A 264 -7.47 5.76 -3.78
C ILE A 264 -6.64 4.70 -3.04
N GLN A 265 -7.04 3.43 -3.08
CA GLN A 265 -6.33 2.30 -2.45
C GLN A 265 -5.34 1.63 -3.41
N SER A 266 -5.67 1.59 -4.69
CA SER A 266 -4.76 1.21 -5.78
C SER A 266 -5.23 1.87 -7.07
N PHE A 267 -4.33 2.01 -8.03
CA PHE A 267 -4.66 2.55 -9.34
C PHE A 267 -3.79 1.99 -10.46
N ILE A 268 -4.26 2.19 -11.68
CA ILE A 268 -3.51 2.02 -12.91
C ILE A 268 -3.60 3.29 -13.76
N PRO A 269 -2.52 3.65 -14.48
CA PRO A 269 -2.63 4.64 -15.55
C PRO A 269 -3.24 3.99 -16.79
N VAL A 270 -4.16 4.70 -17.46
CA VAL A 270 -4.81 4.27 -18.70
C VAL A 270 -4.73 5.41 -19.71
N GLN A 271 -4.44 5.08 -20.97
CA GLN A 271 -4.60 6.00 -22.09
C GLN A 271 -5.89 5.66 -22.84
N GLU A 272 -6.75 6.64 -23.04
CA GLU A 272 -8.00 6.51 -23.79
C GLU A 272 -8.18 7.77 -24.65
N LYS A 273 -8.36 7.59 -25.97
CA LYS A 273 -8.60 8.68 -26.94
C LYS A 273 -7.57 9.82 -26.83
N GLY A 274 -6.28 9.47 -26.68
CA GLY A 274 -5.18 10.43 -26.55
C GLY A 274 -5.08 11.15 -25.20
N LYS A 275 -5.95 10.84 -24.23
CA LYS A 275 -5.92 11.39 -22.87
C LYS A 275 -5.42 10.36 -21.88
N THR A 276 -4.68 10.82 -20.89
CA THR A 276 -4.19 10.03 -19.76
C THR A 276 -5.18 10.13 -18.61
N PHE A 277 -5.53 8.97 -18.07
CA PHE A 277 -6.38 8.82 -16.90
C PHE A 277 -5.66 8.02 -15.81
N ILE A 278 -6.00 8.32 -14.57
CA ILE A 278 -5.83 7.39 -13.45
C ILE A 278 -7.15 6.65 -13.29
N VAL A 279 -7.12 5.32 -13.32
CA VAL A 279 -8.25 4.47 -12.91
C VAL A 279 -7.92 3.91 -11.54
N GLY A 280 -8.62 4.40 -10.53
CA GLY A 280 -8.40 4.04 -9.13
C GLY A 280 -9.56 3.24 -8.56
N SER A 281 -9.26 2.38 -7.59
CA SER A 281 -10.24 1.75 -6.72
C SER A 281 -10.16 2.36 -5.33
N PHE A 282 -11.31 2.61 -4.71
CA PHE A 282 -11.42 3.40 -3.49
C PHE A 282 -11.82 2.55 -2.28
N ALA A 283 -11.50 3.03 -1.07
CA ALA A 283 -11.93 2.40 0.19
C ALA A 283 -13.46 2.35 0.38
N CYS A 284 -14.21 3.07 -0.46
CA CYS A 284 -15.66 3.14 -0.52
C CYS A 284 -16.26 2.41 -1.74
N THR A 285 -15.42 1.62 -2.42
CA THR A 285 -15.74 0.61 -3.44
C THR A 285 -16.16 1.01 -4.87
N PRO A 286 -16.08 2.27 -5.35
CA PRO A 286 -16.10 2.50 -6.78
C PRO A 286 -14.73 2.24 -7.43
N ILE A 287 -14.76 1.83 -8.69
CA ILE A 287 -13.70 2.10 -9.65
C ILE A 287 -14.06 3.41 -10.32
N ALA A 288 -13.17 4.40 -10.21
CA ALA A 288 -13.37 5.71 -10.81
C ALA A 288 -12.17 6.11 -11.66
N LYS A 289 -12.44 6.86 -12.74
CA LYS A 289 -11.44 7.41 -13.64
C LYS A 289 -11.25 8.91 -13.42
N PHE A 290 -10.01 9.37 -13.43
CA PHE A 290 -9.61 10.77 -13.24
C PHE A 290 -8.78 11.22 -14.42
N PRO A 291 -9.16 12.29 -15.14
CA PRO A 291 -8.29 12.89 -16.13
C PRO A 291 -7.08 13.52 -15.43
N VAL A 292 -5.88 13.34 -15.97
CA VAL A 292 -4.63 13.87 -15.37
C VAL A 292 -3.82 14.76 -16.31
N ASP A 293 -4.34 15.06 -17.49
CA ASP A 293 -3.69 15.94 -18.45
C ASP A 293 -4.09 17.41 -18.25
N GLY A 294 -3.14 18.31 -18.47
CA GLY A 294 -3.36 19.76 -18.36
C GLY A 294 -3.67 20.26 -16.94
N LEU A 295 -3.46 19.44 -15.91
CA LEU A 295 -3.73 19.85 -14.54
C LEU A 295 -2.62 20.74 -14.00
N GLU A 296 -3.02 21.90 -13.49
CA GLU A 296 -2.14 22.81 -12.76
C GLU A 296 -1.91 22.31 -11.32
N ASN A 297 -0.74 22.62 -10.77
CA ASN A 297 -0.43 22.28 -9.38
C ASN A 297 -1.47 22.90 -8.44
N GLY A 298 -2.04 22.10 -7.53
CA GLY A 298 -3.12 22.49 -6.63
C GLY A 298 -4.53 22.27 -7.18
N ALA A 299 -4.69 21.86 -8.44
CA ALA A 299 -6.00 21.64 -9.05
C ALA A 299 -6.88 20.64 -8.27
N LYS A 300 -8.19 20.82 -8.38
CA LYS A 300 -9.21 19.87 -7.91
C LYS A 300 -9.74 19.09 -9.11
N VAL A 301 -9.77 17.76 -8.99
CA VAL A 301 -10.20 16.85 -10.06
C VAL A 301 -11.33 15.98 -9.56
N LYS A 302 -12.44 15.97 -10.30
CA LYS A 302 -13.55 15.06 -10.05
C LYS A 302 -13.35 13.75 -10.82
N GLY A 303 -13.46 12.64 -10.10
CA GLY A 303 -13.48 11.31 -10.67
C GLY A 303 -14.85 10.97 -11.21
N THR A 304 -14.87 10.18 -12.28
CA THR A 304 -16.10 9.57 -12.79
C THR A 304 -16.15 8.12 -12.32
N SER A 305 -17.09 7.80 -11.42
CA SER A 305 -17.31 6.42 -10.99
C SER A 305 -17.95 5.64 -12.14
N VAL A 306 -17.30 4.55 -12.55
CA VAL A 306 -17.74 3.74 -13.71
C VAL A 306 -18.25 2.37 -13.29
N VAL A 307 -17.81 1.89 -12.13
CA VAL A 307 -18.19 0.60 -11.57
C VAL A 307 -18.28 0.71 -10.06
N GLU A 308 -19.31 0.10 -9.46
CA GLU A 308 -19.45 -0.06 -8.01
C GLU A 308 -19.22 -1.53 -7.62
N LEU A 309 -18.18 -1.81 -6.83
CA LEU A 309 -17.80 -3.16 -6.40
C LEU A 309 -18.63 -3.65 -5.20
N GLY A 310 -19.43 -2.79 -4.58
CA GLY A 310 -20.26 -3.07 -3.42
C GLY A 310 -19.47 -2.96 -2.11
N SER A 311 -20.20 -2.69 -1.02
CA SER A 311 -19.63 -2.49 0.32
C SER A 311 -18.83 -3.70 0.82
N GLY A 312 -17.91 -3.45 1.76
CA GLY A 312 -17.14 -4.52 2.40
C GLY A 312 -15.76 -4.77 1.79
N ASN A 313 -15.35 -4.02 0.75
CA ASN A 313 -14.12 -4.26 0.01
C ASN A 313 -13.06 -3.17 0.28
N ARG A 314 -11.84 -3.61 0.55
CA ARG A 314 -10.64 -2.77 0.56
C ARG A 314 -9.72 -3.24 -0.56
N PRO A 315 -9.67 -2.55 -1.72
CA PRO A 315 -8.77 -2.91 -2.80
C PRO A 315 -7.32 -2.93 -2.33
N VAL A 316 -6.54 -3.91 -2.79
CA VAL A 316 -5.14 -4.08 -2.40
C VAL A 316 -4.23 -3.68 -3.55
N ASP A 317 -4.48 -4.21 -4.75
CA ASP A 317 -3.80 -3.81 -5.98
C ASP A 317 -4.71 -3.92 -7.22
N MET A 318 -4.22 -3.39 -8.34
CA MET A 318 -4.88 -3.36 -9.65
C MET A 318 -3.86 -3.58 -10.76
N PHE A 319 -4.22 -4.43 -11.71
CA PHE A 319 -3.45 -4.65 -12.93
C PHE A 319 -4.36 -4.88 -14.14
N VAL A 320 -3.80 -4.71 -15.33
CA VAL A 320 -4.49 -4.98 -16.60
C VAL A 320 -3.88 -6.22 -17.22
N TYR A 321 -4.72 -7.08 -17.81
CA TYR A 321 -4.24 -8.13 -18.70
C TYR A 321 -5.19 -8.33 -19.88
N LYS A 322 -4.67 -8.84 -20.99
CA LYS A 322 -5.45 -9.20 -22.17
C LYS A 322 -5.69 -10.70 -22.18
N LYS A 323 -6.95 -11.11 -22.35
CA LYS A 323 -7.32 -12.52 -22.52
C LYS A 323 -8.54 -12.65 -23.41
N SER A 324 -8.47 -13.56 -24.38
CA SER A 324 -9.56 -13.85 -25.33
C SER A 324 -10.08 -12.58 -26.02
N GLY A 325 -9.17 -11.74 -26.52
CA GLY A 325 -9.50 -10.48 -27.21
C GLY A 325 -9.95 -9.33 -26.30
N LYS A 326 -10.23 -9.58 -25.02
CA LYS A 326 -10.69 -8.56 -24.06
C LYS A 326 -9.56 -8.04 -23.19
N ASN A 327 -9.62 -6.75 -22.86
CA ASN A 327 -8.76 -6.13 -21.84
C ASN A 327 -9.51 -6.13 -20.51
N TRP A 328 -8.91 -6.75 -19.51
CA TRP A 328 -9.50 -6.89 -18.19
C TRP A 328 -8.72 -6.05 -17.19
N LEU A 329 -9.44 -5.22 -16.44
CA LEU A 329 -8.95 -4.65 -15.21
C LEU A 329 -9.22 -5.64 -14.08
N VAL A 330 -8.17 -6.13 -13.42
CA VAL A 330 -8.29 -6.98 -12.24
C VAL A 330 -7.99 -6.15 -11.01
N THR A 331 -8.83 -6.30 -9.99
CA THR A 331 -8.54 -5.80 -8.65
C THR A 331 -8.73 -6.92 -7.65
N ASN A 332 -7.76 -7.09 -6.75
CA ASN A 332 -7.91 -7.94 -5.57
C ASN A 332 -8.29 -7.08 -4.37
N THR A 333 -9.08 -7.65 -3.47
CA THR A 333 -9.57 -6.91 -2.32
C THR A 333 -9.55 -7.76 -1.04
N ASP A 334 -9.17 -7.11 0.05
CA ASP A 334 -9.36 -7.59 1.41
C ASP A 334 -10.75 -7.19 1.90
N ARG A 335 -11.48 -8.15 2.49
CA ARG A 335 -12.83 -7.91 3.00
C ARG A 335 -12.84 -7.68 4.50
N PHE A 336 -13.24 -6.48 4.91
CA PHE A 336 -13.26 -6.13 6.33
C PHE A 336 -14.40 -6.79 7.13
N HIS A 337 -15.43 -7.32 6.46
CA HIS A 337 -16.52 -8.08 7.10
C HIS A 337 -16.38 -9.60 7.00
N HIS A 338 -15.23 -10.14 6.56
CA HIS A 338 -15.06 -11.58 6.33
C HIS A 338 -15.33 -12.48 7.55
N ARG A 339 -15.15 -11.95 8.78
CA ARG A 339 -15.41 -12.68 10.04
C ARG A 339 -16.84 -12.55 10.55
N ASN A 340 -17.63 -11.60 10.03
CA ASN A 340 -18.99 -11.39 10.50
C ASN A 340 -19.92 -12.43 9.85
N PRO A 341 -20.49 -13.40 10.59
CA PRO A 341 -21.31 -14.46 10.02
C PRO A 341 -22.52 -13.94 9.23
N SER A 342 -23.13 -12.82 9.65
CA SER A 342 -24.27 -12.21 8.97
C SER A 342 -23.92 -11.41 7.72
N ARG A 343 -22.63 -11.18 7.47
CA ARG A 343 -22.12 -10.39 6.32
C ARG A 343 -20.98 -11.07 5.56
N ARG A 344 -20.71 -12.35 5.86
CA ARG A 344 -19.64 -13.14 5.23
C ARG A 344 -20.04 -13.56 3.82
N PHE A 345 -19.26 -13.16 2.81
CA PHE A 345 -19.51 -13.53 1.41
C PHE A 345 -18.60 -14.70 0.96
N GLY A 346 -18.88 -15.95 1.29
CA GLY A 346 -17.98 -17.06 0.93
C GLY A 346 -16.73 -17.16 1.83
N PRO A 347 -15.84 -18.15 1.61
CA PRO A 347 -14.92 -18.62 2.64
C PRO A 347 -13.67 -17.74 2.83
N SER A 348 -13.12 -17.17 1.75
CA SER A 348 -11.83 -16.47 1.76
C SER A 348 -11.93 -15.04 2.31
N GLN A 349 -10.91 -14.54 3.02
CA GLN A 349 -10.82 -13.11 3.35
C GLN A 349 -10.56 -12.25 2.10
N TYR A 350 -9.88 -12.84 1.12
CA TYR A 350 -9.45 -12.20 -0.11
C TYR A 350 -10.29 -12.69 -1.29
N TRP A 351 -10.62 -11.80 -2.21
CA TRP A 351 -11.16 -12.20 -3.51
C TRP A 351 -10.73 -11.21 -4.59
N GLY A 352 -10.83 -11.62 -5.84
CA GLY A 352 -10.55 -10.81 -7.02
C GLY A 352 -11.81 -10.48 -7.81
N CYS A 353 -11.85 -9.32 -8.44
CA CYS A 353 -12.82 -8.98 -9.46
C CYS A 353 -12.07 -8.68 -10.76
N ARG A 354 -12.54 -9.20 -11.90
CA ARG A 354 -12.18 -8.65 -13.20
C ARG A 354 -13.34 -7.88 -13.81
N VAL A 355 -13.02 -6.72 -14.32
CA VAL A 355 -13.93 -5.79 -14.99
C VAL A 355 -13.42 -5.60 -16.41
N ASP A 356 -14.29 -5.81 -17.39
CA ASP A 356 -14.00 -5.51 -18.78
C ASP A 356 -13.72 -4.00 -18.92
N MET A 357 -12.56 -3.65 -19.48
CA MET A 357 -12.16 -2.25 -19.60
C MET A 357 -13.11 -1.42 -20.47
N LYS A 358 -14.04 -2.03 -21.21
CA LYS A 358 -15.13 -1.29 -21.89
C LYS A 358 -15.93 -0.39 -20.93
N TYR A 359 -16.04 -0.77 -19.65
CA TYR A 359 -16.73 0.03 -18.65
C TYR A 359 -16.07 1.39 -18.38
N LEU A 360 -14.78 1.55 -18.70
CA LEU A 360 -14.14 2.87 -18.61
C LEU A 360 -14.80 3.88 -19.56
N GLY A 361 -15.36 3.43 -20.68
CA GLY A 361 -16.10 4.24 -21.64
C GLY A 361 -17.62 4.22 -21.46
N ALA A 362 -18.14 3.72 -20.33
CA ALA A 362 -19.58 3.63 -20.09
C ALA A 362 -20.24 5.02 -20.03
N THR A 363 -21.47 5.10 -20.56
CA THR A 363 -22.35 6.28 -20.45
C THR A 363 -23.01 6.37 -19.08
N GLU A 364 -23.43 5.22 -18.54
CA GLU A 364 -23.94 5.06 -17.19
C GLU A 364 -22.80 5.20 -16.17
N THR A 365 -22.80 6.30 -15.42
CA THR A 365 -21.73 6.66 -14.49
C THR A 365 -22.31 7.17 -13.17
N ASN A 366 -21.46 7.30 -12.15
CA ASN A 366 -21.83 7.79 -10.82
C ASN A 366 -23.01 7.00 -10.23
N GLU A 367 -24.17 7.63 -10.01
CA GLU A 367 -25.37 6.97 -9.46
C GLU A 367 -25.81 5.75 -10.29
N GLN A 368 -25.64 5.85 -11.60
CA GLN A 368 -26.00 4.82 -12.58
C GLN A 368 -24.85 3.86 -12.88
N ALA A 369 -23.68 4.03 -12.27
CA ALA A 369 -22.52 3.17 -12.52
C ALA A 369 -22.87 1.69 -12.36
N ALA A 370 -22.32 0.86 -13.25
CA ALA A 370 -22.58 -0.57 -13.25
C ALA A 370 -22.23 -1.18 -11.88
N ARG A 371 -23.24 -1.78 -11.23
CA ARG A 371 -23.09 -2.34 -9.89
C ARG A 371 -22.80 -3.82 -9.95
N ARG A 372 -21.79 -4.26 -9.19
CA ARG A 372 -21.61 -5.68 -8.94
C ARG A 372 -22.81 -6.21 -8.16
N VAL A 373 -23.54 -7.13 -8.76
CA VAL A 373 -24.58 -7.88 -8.06
C VAL A 373 -23.95 -9.15 -7.50
N VAL A 374 -23.82 -9.23 -6.17
CA VAL A 374 -23.42 -10.45 -5.48
C VAL A 374 -24.63 -10.94 -4.69
N LYS A 375 -25.09 -12.16 -4.94
CA LYS A 375 -26.10 -12.77 -4.08
C LYS A 375 -25.43 -13.30 -2.83
N TYR A 376 -25.81 -12.80 -1.66
CA TYR A 376 -25.41 -13.38 -0.38
C TYR A 376 -26.04 -14.78 -0.26
N LEU A 377 -25.22 -15.83 -0.09
CA LEU A 377 -25.71 -17.22 -0.03
C LEU A 377 -26.05 -17.70 1.40
N GLY A 378 -25.94 -16.85 2.42
CA GLY A 378 -26.21 -17.24 3.81
C GLY A 378 -25.03 -17.93 4.52
N ALA A 379 -25.07 -17.94 5.84
CA ALA A 379 -23.99 -18.48 6.70
C ALA A 379 -23.86 -20.02 6.66
N LYS A 380 -24.84 -20.75 6.11
CA LYS A 380 -24.84 -22.22 6.03
C LYS A 380 -23.98 -22.77 4.88
N ASP A 381 -23.66 -21.92 3.91
CA ASP A 381 -22.96 -22.27 2.67
C ASP A 381 -21.44 -22.02 2.80
N THR A 382 -20.78 -22.72 3.73
CA THR A 382 -19.31 -22.59 3.97
C THR A 382 -18.47 -23.74 3.43
N ASP A 383 -19.06 -24.71 2.73
CA ASP A 383 -18.36 -25.84 2.13
C ASP A 383 -17.72 -25.51 0.75
N ALA A 384 -16.88 -26.42 0.23
CA ALA A 384 -16.23 -26.29 -1.07
C ALA A 384 -17.21 -26.19 -2.26
N LYS A 385 -18.44 -26.71 -2.10
CA LYS A 385 -19.51 -26.64 -3.10
C LYS A 385 -20.11 -25.23 -3.15
N SER A 386 -20.24 -24.57 -2.01
CA SER A 386 -20.62 -23.16 -1.90
C SER A 386 -19.55 -22.20 -2.40
N ALA A 387 -18.25 -22.47 -2.17
CA ALA A 387 -17.17 -21.72 -2.83
C ALA A 387 -17.27 -21.80 -4.36
N ARG A 388 -17.56 -23.01 -4.88
CA ARG A 388 -17.76 -23.27 -6.32
C ARG A 388 -19.06 -22.68 -6.88
N ARG A 389 -20.08 -22.42 -6.06
CA ARG A 389 -21.29 -21.66 -6.43
C ARG A 389 -21.01 -20.16 -6.45
N PHE A 390 -20.20 -19.67 -5.52
CA PHE A 390 -19.76 -18.27 -5.45
C PHE A 390 -18.96 -17.88 -6.69
N SER A 391 -18.00 -18.70 -7.09
CA SER A 391 -17.20 -18.48 -8.31
C SER A 391 -18.00 -18.57 -9.62
N LYS A 392 -19.25 -19.04 -9.56
CA LYS A 392 -20.19 -19.12 -10.69
C LYS A 392 -21.23 -18.00 -10.72
N GLN A 393 -21.25 -17.07 -9.75
CA GLN A 393 -22.17 -15.92 -9.82
C GLN A 393 -21.77 -15.02 -10.99
N LYS A 394 -22.61 -14.97 -12.02
CA LYS A 394 -22.49 -13.99 -13.10
C LYS A 394 -22.83 -12.61 -12.54
N GLY A 395 -21.85 -11.71 -12.51
CA GLY A 395 -22.11 -10.28 -12.37
C GLY A 395 -22.79 -9.72 -13.62
N PRO A 396 -23.06 -8.40 -13.69
CA PRO A 396 -23.42 -7.77 -14.96
C PRO A 396 -22.41 -8.11 -16.06
N GLU A 397 -22.85 -8.10 -17.33
CA GLU A 397 -22.05 -8.58 -18.46
C GLU A 397 -20.68 -7.89 -18.55
N GLY A 398 -19.59 -8.66 -18.36
CA GLY A 398 -18.23 -8.10 -18.35
C GLY A 398 -17.69 -7.79 -16.95
N MET A 399 -18.38 -8.22 -15.89
CA MET A 399 -17.85 -8.25 -14.54
C MET A 399 -17.88 -9.66 -13.97
N GLU A 400 -16.75 -10.13 -13.46
CA GLU A 400 -16.62 -11.48 -12.94
C GLU A 400 -15.85 -11.53 -11.62
N VAL A 401 -16.38 -12.32 -10.69
CA VAL A 401 -15.70 -12.70 -9.44
C VAL A 401 -14.66 -13.77 -9.75
N ILE A 402 -13.45 -13.57 -9.25
CA ILE A 402 -12.34 -14.51 -9.27
C ILE A 402 -12.07 -14.85 -7.80
N ASP A 403 -12.38 -16.08 -7.37
CA ASP A 403 -11.99 -16.59 -6.05
C ASP A 403 -10.70 -17.39 -6.18
#